data_AF-A0A2E1Q1R4-F1
#
_entry.id   AF-A0A2E1Q1R4-F1
#
_cell.length_a   1.000
_cell.length_b   1.000
_cell.length_c   1.000
_cell.angle_alpha   90.00
_cell.angle_beta   90.00
_cell.angle_gamma   90.00
#
_symmetry.space_group_name_H-M   'P 1'
#
loop_
_entity.id
_entity.type
_entity.pdbx_description
1 polymer ?
#
loop_
_entity_poly.entity_id
_entity_poly.type
_entity_poly.pdbx_seq_one_letter_code
_entity_poly.pdbx_strand_id
1 'polypeptide(L)'
;MQIHIGKRYGNSEGFIGPEGEGKPLMKYKALSVVYPAGQKIASGQKTIEVRSWMPPKYFSGDLLIVENHRFLRMPGETDTHGHAVALVRIRKVREYTEEDVNPATASRWDSGYYSWELEDVRPIRSDIPVLAARDIYEADLGEFIFIEKEKVMRSLSPEGRKGDSSKVYALDKVCVDDYEFLKTVHHVTLKPHVEKIWGWDELVQDSYFKNGFHPDHIQIIFYEGIPIGYLELTQEESIVTIANILILPRFQGFGIGSKIINDLIERNIASGLITKLGVFKINTRAKKLYESLGFQIQSETETHFVMIYGGINDSLTV
;
A
#
# COMPACT_ATOMS: atom_id res chain seq x y z
N MET A 1 -24.38 -17.15 20.56
CA MET A 1 -24.62 -18.30 19.67
C MET A 1 -25.88 -18.01 18.86
N GLN A 2 -25.75 -17.67 17.58
CA GLN A 2 -26.52 -18.23 16.46
C GLN A 2 -26.25 -17.46 15.17
N ILE A 3 -25.77 -18.22 14.20
CA ILE A 3 -25.83 -17.99 12.77
C ILE A 3 -27.29 -18.09 12.34
N HIS A 4 -27.74 -17.28 11.38
CA HIS A 4 -28.92 -17.62 10.57
C HIS A 4 -28.72 -17.28 9.10
N ILE A 5 -29.03 -18.27 8.27
CA ILE A 5 -28.88 -18.33 6.81
C ILE A 5 -30.29 -18.27 6.19
N GLY A 6 -30.44 -17.60 5.05
CA GLY A 6 -31.57 -17.73 4.11
C GLY A 6 -32.33 -16.41 3.90
N LYS A 7 -32.77 -16.01 2.70
CA LYS A 7 -33.16 -16.81 1.53
C LYS A 7 -33.47 -15.89 0.32
N ARG A 8 -33.41 -16.50 -0.88
CA ARG A 8 -34.16 -16.27 -2.15
C ARG A 8 -33.55 -15.41 -3.27
N TYR A 9 -33.34 -16.11 -4.39
CA TYR A 9 -33.27 -15.63 -5.77
C TYR A 9 -34.54 -14.87 -6.19
N GLY A 10 -34.35 -13.80 -6.95
CA GLY A 10 -35.37 -13.09 -7.73
C GLY A 10 -34.70 -12.39 -8.91
N ASN A 11 -35.23 -12.61 -10.11
CA ASN A 11 -34.74 -12.13 -11.41
C ASN A 11 -34.92 -10.62 -11.63
N SER A 12 -34.10 -10.11 -12.57
CA SER A 12 -34.34 -9.02 -13.54
C SER A 12 -34.64 -7.61 -13.03
N GLU A 13 -33.77 -6.63 -13.33
CA GLU A 13 -33.87 -5.72 -14.49
C GLU A 13 -32.74 -4.68 -14.44
N GLY A 14 -32.33 -4.19 -15.61
CA GLY A 14 -31.13 -3.38 -15.80
C GLY A 14 -31.22 -1.97 -15.22
N PHE A 15 -30.06 -1.46 -14.79
CA PHE A 15 -29.82 -0.04 -14.62
C PHE A 15 -28.57 0.33 -15.42
N ILE A 16 -28.80 1.04 -16.52
CA ILE A 16 -27.79 1.81 -17.25
C ILE A 16 -27.74 3.16 -16.54
N GLY A 17 -26.65 3.41 -15.80
CA GLY A 17 -26.30 4.71 -15.21
C GLY A 17 -25.06 5.28 -15.90
N PRO A 18 -24.88 6.62 -15.90
CA PRO A 18 -24.20 7.33 -16.98
C PRO A 18 -22.68 7.18 -16.93
N GLU A 19 -22.10 7.03 -18.12
CA GLU A 19 -20.68 7.27 -18.38
C GLU A 19 -20.28 8.67 -17.91
N GLY A 20 -19.15 8.79 -17.22
CA GLY A 20 -18.67 10.07 -16.72
C GLY A 20 -17.30 10.01 -16.04
N GLU A 21 -16.27 9.72 -16.83
CA GLU A 21 -14.86 10.10 -16.63
C GLU A 21 -14.09 9.43 -15.48
N GLY A 22 -13.64 8.19 -15.70
CA GLY A 22 -12.55 7.60 -14.94
C GLY A 22 -11.27 8.44 -15.09
N LYS A 23 -10.65 8.81 -13.96
CA LYS A 23 -9.30 9.39 -13.97
C LYS A 23 -8.36 8.46 -14.73
N PRO A 24 -7.46 8.99 -15.57
CA PRO A 24 -6.60 8.14 -16.39
C PRO A 24 -5.65 7.35 -15.49
N LEU A 25 -5.77 6.02 -15.53
CA LEU A 25 -4.78 5.07 -15.01
C LEU A 25 -3.39 5.49 -15.52
N MET A 26 -2.45 5.74 -14.61
CA MET A 26 -1.08 6.10 -15.01
C MET A 26 -0.38 4.86 -15.56
N LYS A 27 -0.36 4.77 -16.88
CA LYS A 27 0.40 3.74 -17.60
C LYS A 27 1.85 4.16 -17.75
N TYR A 28 2.75 3.26 -17.40
CA TYR A 28 4.19 3.45 -17.60
C TYR A 28 4.67 2.55 -18.73
N LYS A 29 5.60 3.05 -19.55
CA LYS A 29 6.39 2.15 -20.37
C LYS A 29 7.34 1.39 -19.45
N ALA A 30 7.39 0.07 -19.61
CA ALA A 30 8.11 -0.81 -18.72
C ALA A 30 9.09 -1.71 -19.47
N LEU A 31 10.13 -2.14 -18.76
CA LEU A 31 11.12 -3.10 -19.21
C LEU A 31 11.34 -4.15 -18.11
N SER A 32 11.15 -5.43 -18.46
CA SER A 32 11.43 -6.52 -17.53
C SER A 32 12.91 -6.90 -17.52
N VAL A 33 13.49 -7.05 -16.32
CA VAL A 33 14.86 -7.51 -16.06
C VAL A 33 14.85 -8.68 -15.08
N VAL A 34 15.82 -9.60 -15.19
CA VAL A 34 15.88 -10.76 -14.30
C VAL A 34 16.65 -10.43 -13.02
N TYR A 35 16.13 -10.83 -11.86
CA TYR A 35 16.80 -10.70 -10.58
C TYR A 35 18.22 -11.27 -10.60
N PRO A 36 19.23 -10.58 -10.03
CA PRO A 36 19.15 -9.33 -9.25
C PRO A 36 19.41 -8.04 -10.06
N ALA A 37 19.25 -8.05 -11.39
CA ALA A 37 19.62 -6.91 -12.22
C ALA A 37 18.78 -5.65 -11.92
N GLY A 38 17.50 -5.81 -11.57
CA GLY A 38 16.62 -4.71 -11.20
C GLY A 38 17.04 -4.04 -9.90
N GLN A 39 17.37 -4.82 -8.86
CA GLN A 39 17.93 -4.29 -7.61
C GLN A 39 19.26 -3.56 -7.83
N LYS A 40 20.11 -4.08 -8.72
CA LYS A 40 21.38 -3.43 -9.07
C LYS A 40 21.17 -2.12 -9.80
N ILE A 41 20.15 -2.02 -10.66
CA ILE A 41 19.76 -0.76 -11.29
C ILE A 41 19.25 0.21 -10.22
N ALA A 42 18.30 -0.21 -9.39
CA ALA A 42 17.72 0.64 -8.34
C ALA A 42 18.78 1.17 -7.36
N SER A 43 19.78 0.38 -6.99
CA SER A 43 20.88 0.81 -6.11
C SER A 43 21.99 1.60 -6.82
N GLY A 44 21.91 1.81 -8.14
CA GLY A 44 22.93 2.48 -8.94
C GLY A 44 24.19 1.64 -9.22
N GLN A 45 24.21 0.37 -8.83
CA GLN A 45 25.33 -0.55 -9.08
C GLN A 45 25.41 -0.98 -10.56
N LYS A 46 24.28 -0.99 -11.27
CA LYS A 46 24.18 -1.28 -12.69
C LYS A 46 23.62 -0.05 -13.40
N THR A 47 24.43 0.56 -14.26
CA THR A 47 24.10 1.81 -14.96
C THR A 47 23.91 1.62 -16.46
N ILE A 48 24.23 0.43 -16.99
CA ILE A 48 23.97 0.06 -18.38
C ILE A 48 23.06 -1.17 -18.41
N GLU A 49 22.01 -1.13 -19.20
CA GLU A 49 21.22 -2.31 -19.56
C GLU A 49 21.61 -2.82 -20.95
N VAL A 50 21.82 -4.13 -21.08
CA VAL A 50 22.31 -4.74 -22.33
C VAL A 50 21.18 -5.49 -23.00
N ARG A 51 20.88 -5.14 -24.26
CA ARG A 51 19.80 -5.75 -25.05
C ARG A 51 20.28 -6.10 -26.44
N SER A 52 19.75 -7.18 -27.01
CA SER A 52 19.99 -7.57 -28.40
C SER A 52 19.18 -6.75 -29.41
N TRP A 53 18.49 -5.71 -28.94
CA TRP A 53 17.59 -4.87 -29.71
C TRP A 53 17.63 -3.43 -29.22
N MET A 54 17.28 -2.51 -30.13
CA MET A 54 17.19 -1.07 -29.85
C MET A 54 15.77 -0.71 -29.41
N PRO A 55 15.58 0.26 -28.51
CA PRO A 55 14.24 0.74 -28.18
C PRO A 55 13.57 1.35 -29.41
N PRO A 56 12.24 1.57 -29.37
CA PRO A 56 11.54 2.31 -30.42
C PRO A 56 12.23 3.65 -30.73
N LYS A 57 12.30 4.01 -32.02
CA LYS A 57 13.10 5.14 -32.56
C LYS A 57 12.89 6.49 -31.85
N TYR A 58 11.75 6.69 -31.19
CA TYR A 58 11.37 7.92 -30.48
C TYR A 58 11.01 7.66 -29.02
N PHE A 59 11.59 6.65 -28.39
CA PHE A 59 11.37 6.42 -26.97
C PHE A 59 11.93 7.59 -26.15
N SER A 60 11.06 8.20 -25.34
CA SER A 60 11.41 9.30 -24.44
C SER A 60 10.55 9.24 -23.19
N GLY A 61 11.06 9.75 -22.08
CA GLY A 61 10.37 9.77 -20.81
C GLY A 61 10.80 8.64 -19.87
N ASP A 62 10.00 8.42 -18.85
CA ASP A 62 10.33 7.50 -17.77
C ASP A 62 10.07 6.05 -18.21
N LEU A 63 11.01 5.17 -17.88
CA LEU A 63 10.95 3.73 -18.09
C LEU A 63 10.88 3.03 -16.73
N LEU A 64 9.81 2.27 -16.52
CA LEU A 64 9.64 1.43 -15.34
C LEU A 64 10.49 0.16 -15.47
N ILE A 65 11.33 -0.09 -14.48
CA ILE A 65 12.07 -1.34 -14.36
C ILE A 65 11.24 -2.30 -13.52
N VAL A 66 10.84 -3.41 -14.15
CA VAL A 66 10.13 -4.51 -13.49
C VAL A 66 11.09 -5.68 -13.38
N GLU A 67 11.38 -6.11 -12.16
CA GLU A 67 12.25 -7.24 -11.89
C GLU A 67 11.44 -8.52 -11.73
N ASN A 68 11.88 -9.60 -12.37
CA ASN A 68 11.26 -10.91 -12.22
C ASN A 68 12.31 -12.02 -12.08
N HIS A 69 11.91 -13.25 -11.74
CA HIS A 69 12.86 -14.31 -11.40
C HIS A 69 13.21 -15.27 -12.54
N ARG A 70 12.72 -15.03 -13.76
CA ARG A 70 12.97 -15.89 -14.93
C ARG A 70 13.17 -15.10 -16.22
N PHE A 71 13.94 -15.67 -17.15
CA PHE A 71 14.05 -15.11 -18.49
C PHE A 71 12.78 -15.40 -19.30
N LEU A 72 12.12 -14.34 -19.77
CA LEU A 72 11.02 -14.44 -20.73
C LEU A 72 11.60 -14.55 -22.14
N ARG A 73 11.50 -15.72 -22.77
CA ARG A 73 12.19 -16.06 -24.04
C ARG A 73 11.28 -16.08 -25.25
N MET A 74 10.02 -16.48 -25.08
CA MET A 74 9.07 -16.63 -26.19
C MET A 74 8.18 -15.40 -26.32
N PRO A 75 7.82 -14.97 -27.54
CA PRO A 75 6.83 -13.90 -27.73
C PRO A 75 5.53 -14.17 -26.95
N GLY A 76 5.03 -13.15 -26.25
CA GLY A 76 3.83 -13.26 -25.42
C GLY A 76 4.04 -13.89 -24.03
N GLU A 77 5.25 -14.34 -23.70
CA GLU A 77 5.56 -14.85 -22.35
C GLU A 77 5.53 -13.70 -21.32
N THR A 78 4.85 -13.96 -20.21
CA THR A 78 4.70 -13.02 -19.10
C THR A 78 5.04 -13.69 -17.77
N ASP A 79 5.25 -12.90 -16.72
CA ASP A 79 5.38 -13.35 -15.35
C ASP A 79 4.55 -12.42 -14.45
N THR A 80 3.56 -12.98 -13.77
CA THR A 80 2.62 -12.24 -12.92
C THR A 80 3.21 -11.84 -11.57
N HIS A 81 4.43 -12.30 -11.26
CA HIS A 81 5.14 -12.02 -10.00
C HIS A 81 6.31 -11.04 -10.20
N GLY A 82 6.26 -10.21 -11.24
CA GLY A 82 7.23 -9.13 -11.40
C GLY A 82 7.08 -8.09 -10.30
N HIS A 83 8.16 -7.38 -10.00
CA HIS A 83 8.20 -6.34 -8.97
C HIS A 83 8.75 -5.06 -9.59
N ALA A 84 8.03 -3.96 -9.48
CA ALA A 84 8.55 -2.68 -9.94
C ALA A 84 9.60 -2.15 -8.95
N VAL A 85 10.80 -1.83 -9.45
CA VAL A 85 11.99 -1.54 -8.61
C VAL A 85 12.66 -0.20 -8.87
N ALA A 86 12.52 0.37 -10.07
CA ALA A 86 12.96 1.73 -10.36
C ALA A 86 12.14 2.39 -11.49
N LEU A 87 12.05 3.71 -11.48
CA LEU A 87 11.88 4.52 -12.69
C LEU A 87 13.25 5.01 -13.15
N VAL A 88 13.53 4.92 -14.44
CA VAL A 88 14.80 5.38 -15.05
C VAL A 88 14.54 6.14 -16.33
N ARG A 89 15.55 6.81 -16.88
CA ARG A 89 15.54 7.33 -18.25
C ARG A 89 16.65 6.71 -19.06
N ILE A 90 16.40 6.53 -20.36
CA ILE A 90 17.44 6.11 -21.30
C ILE A 90 18.14 7.37 -21.79
N ARG A 91 19.38 7.58 -21.35
CA ARG A 91 20.22 8.70 -21.76
C ARG A 91 20.67 8.56 -23.21
N LYS A 92 21.17 7.36 -23.53
CA LYS A 92 21.80 7.05 -24.81
C LYS A 92 21.72 5.56 -25.09
N VAL A 93 21.56 5.21 -26.36
CA VAL A 93 21.72 3.84 -26.86
C VAL A 93 22.85 3.83 -27.87
N ARG A 94 23.76 2.87 -27.71
CA ARG A 94 24.90 2.66 -28.62
C ARG A 94 25.28 1.19 -28.65
N GLU A 95 26.19 0.82 -29.54
CA GLU A 95 26.76 -0.53 -29.57
C GLU A 95 27.38 -0.88 -28.21
N TYR A 96 27.17 -2.13 -27.79
CA TYR A 96 27.78 -2.69 -26.59
C TYR A 96 29.26 -2.93 -26.83
N THR A 97 30.10 -2.52 -25.87
CA THR A 97 31.56 -2.60 -25.95
C THR A 97 32.14 -3.31 -24.72
N GLU A 98 33.42 -3.68 -24.74
CA GLU A 98 34.07 -4.31 -23.58
C GLU A 98 34.08 -3.42 -22.33
N GLU A 99 34.15 -2.09 -22.51
CA GLU A 99 34.12 -1.13 -21.41
C GLU A 99 32.79 -1.14 -20.64
N ASP A 100 31.72 -1.61 -21.30
CA ASP A 100 30.37 -1.65 -20.73
C ASP A 100 30.11 -2.87 -19.84
N VAL A 101 30.99 -3.88 -19.87
CA VAL A 101 30.81 -5.14 -19.12
C VAL A 101 30.64 -4.87 -17.62
N ASN A 102 31.49 -4.00 -17.06
CA ASN A 102 31.46 -3.65 -15.64
C ASN A 102 30.22 -2.79 -15.29
N PRO A 103 29.93 -1.64 -15.95
CA PRO A 103 28.70 -0.87 -15.73
C PRO A 103 27.40 -1.66 -15.95
N ALA A 104 27.42 -2.66 -16.83
CA ALA A 104 26.29 -3.54 -17.07
C ALA A 104 26.15 -4.67 -16.04
N THR A 105 27.17 -4.88 -15.20
CA THR A 105 27.32 -6.07 -14.34
C THR A 105 27.18 -7.37 -15.14
N ALA A 106 27.64 -7.35 -16.39
CA ALA A 106 27.58 -8.47 -17.32
C ALA A 106 28.78 -9.40 -17.13
N SER A 107 28.66 -10.64 -17.61
CA SER A 107 29.76 -11.62 -17.54
C SER A 107 30.78 -11.46 -18.66
N ARG A 108 30.37 -10.94 -19.82
CA ARG A 108 31.22 -10.73 -20.99
C ARG A 108 30.63 -9.73 -21.96
N TRP A 109 31.46 -9.30 -22.90
CA TRP A 109 31.05 -8.59 -24.11
C TRP A 109 30.65 -9.57 -25.23
N ASP A 110 29.73 -9.14 -26.10
CA ASP A 110 29.34 -9.86 -27.32
C ASP A 110 28.85 -8.86 -28.38
N SER A 111 29.21 -9.09 -29.64
CA SER A 111 28.80 -8.23 -30.75
C SER A 111 27.31 -8.39 -31.10
N GLY A 112 26.68 -7.36 -31.64
CA GLY A 112 25.25 -7.37 -31.97
C GLY A 112 24.30 -7.06 -30.80
N TYR A 113 24.86 -6.66 -29.64
CA TYR A 113 24.11 -6.11 -28.51
C TYR A 113 24.29 -4.59 -28.40
N TYR A 114 23.38 -3.96 -27.68
CA TYR A 114 23.33 -2.52 -27.47
C TYR A 114 23.38 -2.19 -25.98
N SER A 115 24.16 -1.17 -25.63
CA SER A 115 24.23 -0.54 -24.32
C SER A 115 23.15 0.53 -24.22
N TRP A 116 22.21 0.34 -23.30
CA TRP A 116 21.23 1.34 -22.89
C TRP A 116 21.76 2.02 -21.63
N GLU A 117 22.32 3.23 -21.78
CA GLU A 117 22.81 4.03 -20.66
C GLU A 117 21.61 4.56 -19.85
N LEU A 118 21.53 4.15 -18.59
CA LEU A 118 20.45 4.54 -17.67
C LEU A 118 20.85 5.77 -16.86
N GLU A 119 19.94 6.73 -16.75
CA GLU A 119 20.09 7.93 -15.93
C GLU A 119 18.81 8.21 -15.12
N ASP A 120 18.87 9.20 -14.22
CA ASP A 120 17.73 9.61 -13.38
C ASP A 120 17.05 8.42 -12.68
N VAL A 121 17.88 7.52 -12.14
CA VAL A 121 17.41 6.34 -11.42
C VAL A 121 16.69 6.78 -10.15
N ARG A 122 15.40 6.49 -10.11
CA ARG A 122 14.51 6.70 -8.97
C ARG A 122 14.06 5.33 -8.47
N PRO A 123 14.64 4.84 -7.36
CA PRO A 123 14.21 3.59 -6.75
C PRO A 123 12.73 3.67 -6.41
N ILE A 124 12.00 2.58 -6.65
CA ILE A 124 10.61 2.45 -6.22
C ILE A 124 10.48 1.16 -5.43
N ARG A 125 9.54 1.15 -4.49
CA ARG A 125 9.12 -0.08 -3.81
C ARG A 125 7.64 -0.29 -4.11
N SER A 126 7.36 -1.36 -4.85
CA SER A 126 6.01 -1.87 -5.03
C SER A 126 5.87 -3.16 -4.25
N ASP A 127 4.87 -3.22 -3.36
CA ASP A 127 4.45 -4.47 -2.71
C ASP A 127 3.36 -5.18 -3.54
N ILE A 128 2.91 -4.57 -4.65
CA ILE A 128 1.95 -5.15 -5.58
C ILE A 128 2.73 -5.78 -6.74
N PRO A 129 2.47 -7.06 -7.07
CA PRO A 129 3.03 -7.69 -8.25
C PRO A 129 2.64 -6.93 -9.52
N VAL A 130 3.61 -6.69 -10.37
CA VAL A 130 3.44 -6.04 -11.67
C VAL A 130 3.76 -7.07 -12.75
N LEU A 131 2.94 -7.13 -13.79
CA LEU A 131 3.19 -8.02 -14.91
C LEU A 131 4.57 -7.71 -15.52
N ALA A 132 5.46 -8.70 -15.49
CA ALA A 132 6.68 -8.70 -16.27
C ALA A 132 6.37 -9.29 -17.66
N ALA A 133 6.81 -8.62 -18.72
CA ALA A 133 6.58 -9.02 -20.09
C ALA A 133 7.82 -8.73 -20.95
N ARG A 134 7.85 -9.30 -22.16
CA ARG A 134 8.92 -9.04 -23.12
C ARG A 134 8.81 -7.66 -23.74
N ASP A 135 9.93 -7.23 -24.32
CA ASP A 135 10.09 -5.95 -25.03
C ASP A 135 9.80 -4.75 -24.12
N ILE A 136 9.59 -3.56 -24.70
CA ILE A 136 8.97 -2.45 -23.97
C ILE A 136 7.46 -2.61 -24.07
N TYR A 137 6.78 -2.63 -22.93
CA TYR A 137 5.34 -2.81 -22.82
C TYR A 137 4.72 -1.72 -21.93
N GLU A 138 3.39 -1.66 -21.89
CA GLU A 138 2.68 -0.81 -20.93
C GLU A 138 2.42 -1.60 -19.66
N ALA A 139 2.93 -1.11 -18.54
CA ALA A 139 2.60 -1.61 -17.21
C ALA A 139 1.61 -0.65 -16.55
N ASP A 140 0.62 -1.23 -15.90
CA ASP A 140 -0.27 -0.54 -14.98
C ASP A 140 0.31 -0.67 -13.58
N LEU A 141 0.57 0.47 -12.94
CA LEU A 141 1.00 0.52 -11.53
C LEU A 141 -0.17 0.88 -10.60
N GLY A 142 -1.38 1.08 -11.13
CA GLY A 142 -2.50 1.68 -10.41
C GLY A 142 -2.18 3.10 -9.94
N GLU A 143 -2.92 3.60 -8.93
CA GLU A 143 -2.61 4.88 -8.27
C GLU A 143 -1.34 4.82 -7.38
N PHE A 144 -0.65 3.69 -7.34
CA PHE A 144 0.46 3.44 -6.43
C PHE A 144 1.79 3.62 -7.16
N ILE A 145 2.50 4.71 -6.86
CA ILE A 145 3.90 4.73 -6.37
C ILE A 145 4.45 6.15 -6.36
N PHE A 146 4.95 6.57 -5.20
CA PHE A 146 6.23 7.25 -5.03
C PHE A 146 6.87 6.77 -3.72
N ILE A 147 8.12 6.29 -3.78
CA ILE A 147 8.99 6.08 -2.62
C ILE A 147 10.37 6.70 -2.94
N GLU A 148 11.01 7.29 -1.93
CA GLU A 148 12.36 7.90 -1.90
C GLU A 148 12.57 9.33 -2.44
N LYS A 149 12.09 10.32 -1.67
CA LYS A 149 12.79 11.61 -1.47
C LYS A 149 12.57 12.16 -0.06
N GLU A 150 13.29 11.67 0.96
CA GLU A 150 13.38 12.41 2.26
C GLU A 150 14.64 12.11 3.12
N LYS A 151 15.58 11.26 2.69
CA LYS A 151 16.77 10.94 3.53
C LYS A 151 18.06 11.73 3.26
N VAL A 152 18.11 12.65 2.29
CA VAL A 152 19.36 13.39 1.96
C VAL A 152 19.24 14.92 2.04
N MET A 153 18.04 15.53 2.07
CA MET A 153 17.92 17.00 2.00
C MET A 153 17.54 17.74 3.29
N ARG A 154 17.44 17.09 4.45
CA ARG A 154 17.26 17.81 5.74
C ARG A 154 18.54 18.13 6.50
N SER A 155 19.73 17.91 5.91
CA SER A 155 21.00 18.33 6.53
C SER A 155 21.55 19.69 6.07
N LEU A 156 20.94 20.37 5.10
CA LEU A 156 21.30 21.73 4.65
C LEU A 156 20.02 22.34 4.01
N SER A 157 19.35 23.42 4.42
CA SER A 157 19.62 24.63 5.22
C SER A 157 18.24 25.29 5.51
N PRO A 158 18.15 26.29 6.41
CA PRO A 158 16.88 26.87 6.85
C PRO A 158 16.27 27.81 5.80
N GLU A 159 14.97 28.03 5.94
CA GLU A 159 14.12 29.03 5.25
C GLU A 159 13.22 28.50 4.10
N GLY A 160 11.91 28.57 4.36
CA GLY A 160 10.97 29.04 3.33
C GLY A 160 9.92 28.06 2.80
N ARG A 161 8.95 27.63 3.62
CA ARG A 161 7.51 27.66 3.30
C ARG A 161 6.66 27.25 4.53
N LYS A 162 5.86 28.18 5.04
CA LYS A 162 4.87 27.97 6.11
C LYS A 162 3.69 27.15 5.56
N GLY A 163 3.72 25.84 5.76
CA GLY A 163 2.54 24.98 5.87
C GLY A 163 2.50 24.47 7.32
N ASP A 164 1.30 24.42 7.92
CA ASP A 164 1.10 24.00 9.32
C ASP A 164 1.72 22.62 9.58
N SER A 165 2.86 22.60 10.28
CA SER A 165 3.68 21.43 10.58
C SER A 165 3.07 20.51 11.64
N SER A 166 1.78 20.66 11.96
CA SER A 166 1.10 19.94 13.04
C SER A 166 0.37 18.67 12.61
N LYS A 167 0.04 18.51 11.32
CA LYS A 167 -0.70 17.34 10.82
C LYS A 167 0.22 16.26 10.27
N VAL A 168 0.35 15.18 11.05
CA VAL A 168 1.14 13.97 10.71
C VAL A 168 0.41 13.08 9.71
N TYR A 169 -0.93 13.16 9.62
CA TYR A 169 -1.76 12.34 8.72
C TYR A 169 -2.95 13.14 8.17
N ALA A 170 -3.60 12.59 7.14
CA ALA A 170 -4.91 13.05 6.65
C ALA A 170 -5.90 11.88 6.55
N LEU A 171 -7.19 12.19 6.60
CA LEU A 171 -8.28 11.23 6.37
C LEU A 171 -9.13 11.70 5.21
N ASP A 172 -9.47 10.79 4.30
CA ASP A 172 -10.41 11.07 3.21
C ASP A 172 -11.51 10.00 3.14
N LYS A 173 -12.64 10.35 2.53
CA LYS A 173 -13.74 9.41 2.30
C LYS A 173 -13.34 8.37 1.25
N VAL A 174 -13.88 7.17 1.40
CA VAL A 174 -13.73 6.09 0.42
C VAL A 174 -14.58 6.37 -0.82
N CYS A 175 -14.02 6.07 -1.99
CA CYS A 175 -14.72 5.96 -3.26
C CYS A 175 -14.70 4.51 -3.79
N VAL A 176 -15.39 4.26 -4.91
CA VAL A 176 -15.53 2.91 -5.48
C VAL A 176 -14.19 2.28 -5.87
N ASP A 177 -13.22 3.09 -6.28
CA ASP A 177 -11.91 2.62 -6.76
C ASP A 177 -10.99 2.15 -5.62
N ASP A 178 -11.34 2.46 -4.37
CA ASP A 178 -10.52 2.12 -3.20
C ASP A 178 -10.73 0.68 -2.69
N TYR A 179 -11.76 -0.02 -3.18
CA TYR A 179 -12.13 -1.35 -2.65
C TYR A 179 -10.95 -2.33 -2.61
N GLU A 180 -10.18 -2.42 -3.71
CA GLU A 180 -9.06 -3.36 -3.82
C GLU A 180 -7.88 -2.97 -2.90
N PHE A 181 -7.63 -1.67 -2.75
CA PHE A 181 -6.65 -1.17 -1.79
C PHE A 181 -7.05 -1.52 -0.35
N LEU A 182 -8.30 -1.22 0.02
CA LEU A 182 -8.83 -1.49 1.36
C LEU A 182 -8.82 -3.00 1.67
N LYS A 183 -9.18 -3.84 0.69
CA LYS A 183 -9.09 -5.29 0.79
C LYS A 183 -7.65 -5.73 1.04
N THR A 184 -6.69 -5.21 0.27
CA THR A 184 -5.27 -5.53 0.44
C THR A 184 -4.75 -5.11 1.81
N VAL A 185 -5.05 -3.88 2.26
CA VAL A 185 -4.69 -3.40 3.61
C VAL A 185 -5.27 -4.33 4.67
N HIS A 186 -6.56 -4.70 4.54
CA HIS A 186 -7.24 -5.61 5.46
C HIS A 186 -6.54 -6.96 5.54
N HIS A 187 -6.27 -7.58 4.41
CA HIS A 187 -5.65 -8.91 4.34
C HIS A 187 -4.22 -8.88 4.90
N VAL A 188 -3.38 -7.96 4.43
CA VAL A 188 -1.99 -7.84 4.86
C VAL A 188 -1.88 -7.56 6.37
N THR A 189 -2.76 -6.74 6.92
CA THR A 189 -2.68 -6.33 8.34
C THR A 189 -3.23 -7.40 9.28
N LEU A 190 -4.30 -8.09 8.90
CA LEU A 190 -4.99 -9.04 9.78
C LEU A 190 -4.52 -10.48 9.64
N LYS A 191 -3.96 -10.89 8.49
CA LYS A 191 -3.49 -12.26 8.23
C LYS A 191 -2.61 -12.83 9.35
N PRO A 192 -1.59 -12.11 9.89
CA PRO A 192 -0.73 -12.65 10.95
C PRO A 192 -1.47 -13.01 12.25
N HIS A 193 -2.68 -12.46 12.46
CA HIS A 193 -3.53 -12.73 13.61
C HIS A 193 -4.60 -13.77 13.29
N VAL A 194 -5.34 -13.58 12.20
CA VAL A 194 -6.43 -14.46 11.76
C VAL A 194 -5.92 -15.88 11.54
N GLU A 195 -4.77 -16.02 10.85
CA GLU A 195 -4.16 -17.31 10.56
C GLU A 195 -3.88 -18.13 11.83
N LYS A 196 -3.50 -17.47 12.92
CA LYS A 196 -3.19 -18.13 14.20
C LYS A 196 -4.43 -18.55 14.99
N ILE A 197 -5.55 -17.84 14.81
CA ILE A 197 -6.78 -18.09 15.58
C ILE A 197 -7.67 -19.09 14.85
N TRP A 198 -7.81 -18.96 13.53
CA TRP A 198 -8.78 -19.71 12.72
C TRP A 198 -8.22 -20.34 11.45
N GLY A 199 -6.93 -20.11 11.14
CA GLY A 199 -6.37 -20.41 9.81
C GLY A 199 -6.67 -19.29 8.80
N TRP A 200 -6.05 -19.38 7.63
CA TRP A 200 -6.22 -18.41 6.54
C TRP A 200 -6.68 -19.09 5.26
N ASP A 201 -7.88 -18.75 4.81
CA ASP A 201 -8.41 -19.09 3.50
C ASP A 201 -8.79 -17.79 2.77
N GLU A 202 -8.17 -17.54 1.64
CA GLU A 202 -8.28 -16.28 0.91
C GLU A 202 -9.71 -16.02 0.39
N LEU A 203 -10.40 -17.04 -0.11
CA LEU A 203 -11.77 -16.90 -0.61
C LEU A 203 -12.77 -16.61 0.51
N VAL A 204 -12.54 -17.21 1.68
CA VAL A 204 -13.32 -16.95 2.89
C VAL A 204 -13.10 -15.52 3.38
N GLN A 205 -11.84 -15.06 3.43
CA GLN A 205 -11.52 -13.68 3.87
C GLN A 205 -12.02 -12.62 2.88
N ASP A 206 -11.90 -12.87 1.57
CA ASP A 206 -12.49 -12.02 0.53
C ASP A 206 -14.01 -11.88 0.72
N SER A 207 -14.69 -12.99 1.03
CA SER A 207 -16.13 -12.99 1.28
C SER A 207 -16.49 -12.24 2.56
N TYR A 208 -15.72 -12.40 3.64
CA TYR A 208 -15.91 -11.64 4.87
C TYR A 208 -15.72 -10.15 4.66
N PHE A 209 -14.65 -9.76 3.97
CA PHE A 209 -14.39 -8.36 3.63
C PHE A 209 -15.52 -7.76 2.79
N LYS A 210 -15.92 -8.46 1.73
CA LYS A 210 -17.02 -8.03 0.85
C LYS A 210 -18.34 -7.83 1.60
N ASN A 211 -18.68 -8.76 2.49
CA ASN A 211 -19.93 -8.70 3.25
C ASN A 211 -19.93 -7.64 4.36
N GLY A 212 -18.76 -7.30 4.90
CA GLY A 212 -18.58 -6.23 5.89
C GLY A 212 -18.24 -4.87 5.28
N PHE A 213 -18.18 -4.75 3.96
CA PHE A 213 -17.75 -3.52 3.31
C PHE A 213 -18.85 -2.45 3.35
N HIS A 214 -18.68 -1.48 4.25
CA HIS A 214 -19.56 -0.34 4.41
C HIS A 214 -18.76 0.97 4.21
N PRO A 215 -18.66 1.50 2.97
CA PRO A 215 -17.77 2.62 2.66
C PRO A 215 -18.09 3.90 3.46
N ASP A 216 -19.34 4.09 3.87
CA ASP A 216 -19.77 5.23 4.70
C ASP A 216 -19.11 5.24 6.09
N HIS A 217 -18.63 4.10 6.57
CA HIS A 217 -17.94 3.95 7.85
C HIS A 217 -16.42 4.03 7.71
N ILE A 218 -15.89 4.02 6.48
CA ILE A 218 -14.47 3.87 6.21
C ILE A 218 -13.87 5.20 5.74
N GLN A 219 -12.69 5.52 6.26
CA GLN A 219 -11.87 6.64 5.83
C GLN A 219 -10.46 6.13 5.51
N ILE A 220 -9.88 6.59 4.39
CA ILE A 220 -8.50 6.26 4.02
C ILE A 220 -7.55 7.10 4.87
N ILE A 221 -6.54 6.45 5.41
CA ILE A 221 -5.45 7.10 6.15
C ILE A 221 -4.36 7.46 5.15
N PHE A 222 -4.06 8.75 5.04
CA PHE A 222 -2.94 9.27 4.26
C PHE A 222 -1.80 9.72 5.17
N TYR A 223 -0.56 9.41 4.78
CA TYR A 223 0.66 9.96 5.37
C TYR A 223 1.52 10.53 4.25
N GLU A 224 1.86 11.82 4.34
CA GLU A 224 2.60 12.55 3.28
C GLU A 224 1.97 12.43 1.89
N GLY A 225 0.62 12.40 1.82
CA GLY A 225 -0.13 12.28 0.57
C GLY A 225 -0.24 10.86 0.02
N ILE A 226 0.33 9.86 0.71
CA ILE A 226 0.29 8.45 0.30
C ILE A 226 -0.82 7.73 1.10
N PRO A 227 -1.72 6.96 0.45
CA PRO A 227 -2.67 6.10 1.17
C PRO A 227 -1.91 4.94 1.84
N ILE A 228 -2.02 4.84 3.16
CA ILE A 228 -1.24 3.90 3.98
C ILE A 228 -2.09 2.93 4.79
N GLY A 229 -3.41 3.11 4.79
CA GLY A 229 -4.30 2.33 5.62
C GLY A 229 -5.72 2.84 5.57
N TYR A 230 -6.57 2.33 6.46
CA TYR A 230 -7.90 2.88 6.68
C TYR A 230 -8.32 2.81 8.15
N LEU A 231 -9.23 3.71 8.47
CA LEU A 231 -9.94 3.80 9.74
C LEU A 231 -11.41 3.50 9.46
N GLU A 232 -11.99 2.55 10.19
CA GLU A 232 -13.41 2.25 10.14
C GLU A 232 -14.04 2.61 11.48
N LEU A 233 -15.03 3.49 11.44
CA LEU A 233 -15.76 3.98 12.59
C LEU A 233 -17.25 3.68 12.46
N THR A 234 -17.84 3.17 13.52
CA THR A 234 -19.29 3.17 13.68
C THR A 234 -19.68 4.03 14.87
N GLN A 235 -20.86 4.61 14.85
CA GLN A 235 -21.39 5.37 15.98
C GLN A 235 -22.78 4.86 16.34
N GLU A 236 -22.93 4.49 17.61
CA GLU A 236 -24.19 4.09 18.22
C GLU A 236 -24.40 4.92 19.49
N GLU A 237 -25.48 5.70 19.54
CA GLU A 237 -25.80 6.59 20.66
C GLU A 237 -24.61 7.50 21.04
N SER A 238 -24.08 7.33 22.27
CA SER A 238 -22.96 8.07 22.84
C SER A 238 -21.61 7.36 22.65
N ILE A 239 -21.55 6.29 21.84
CA ILE A 239 -20.35 5.46 21.67
C ILE A 239 -19.89 5.50 20.21
N VAL A 240 -18.64 5.92 20.01
CA VAL A 240 -17.92 5.80 18.74
C VAL A 240 -17.02 4.58 18.83
N THR A 241 -17.24 3.59 17.99
CA THR A 241 -16.44 2.36 17.93
C THR A 241 -15.44 2.44 16.80
N ILE A 242 -14.15 2.25 17.13
CA ILE A 242 -13.09 1.96 16.16
C ILE A 242 -13.22 0.48 15.80
N ALA A 243 -13.92 0.19 14.71
CA ALA A 243 -14.07 -1.17 14.21
C ALA A 243 -12.75 -1.70 13.63
N ASN A 244 -12.05 -0.85 12.87
CA ASN A 244 -10.74 -1.15 12.32
C ASN A 244 -9.85 0.10 12.31
N ILE A 245 -8.58 -0.07 12.68
CA ILE A 245 -7.51 0.90 12.38
C ILE A 245 -6.33 0.13 11.83
N LEU A 246 -6.30 0.01 10.50
CA LEU A 246 -5.32 -0.81 9.81
C LEU A 246 -4.36 0.09 9.05
N ILE A 247 -3.08 -0.01 9.40
CA ILE A 247 -1.98 0.70 8.75
C ILE A 247 -1.05 -0.36 8.18
N LEU A 248 -0.67 -0.23 6.91
CA LEU A 248 0.25 -1.15 6.25
C LEU A 248 1.53 -1.32 7.08
N PRO A 249 2.09 -2.55 7.19
CA PRO A 249 3.22 -2.85 8.09
C PRO A 249 4.39 -1.87 8.01
N ARG A 250 4.72 -1.39 6.79
CA ARG A 250 5.83 -0.46 6.55
C ARG A 250 5.63 0.95 7.12
N PHE A 251 4.41 1.33 7.51
CA PHE A 251 4.10 2.61 8.16
C PHE A 251 3.71 2.44 9.63
N GLN A 252 3.84 1.23 10.18
CA GLN A 252 3.63 0.99 11.61
C GLN A 252 4.86 1.39 12.42
N GLY A 253 4.66 1.76 13.69
CA GLY A 253 5.76 2.14 14.60
C GLY A 253 6.23 3.59 14.47
N PHE A 254 5.67 4.38 13.55
CA PHE A 254 5.94 5.81 13.39
C PHE A 254 5.01 6.72 14.23
N GLY A 255 4.20 6.14 15.13
CA GLY A 255 3.26 6.90 15.97
C GLY A 255 1.99 7.39 15.26
N ILE A 256 1.81 7.10 13.96
CA ILE A 256 0.64 7.53 13.17
C ILE A 256 -0.67 7.02 13.79
N GLY A 257 -0.77 5.71 14.06
CA GLY A 257 -1.96 5.13 14.70
C GLY A 257 -2.25 5.75 16.07
N SER A 258 -1.21 5.98 16.88
CA SER A 258 -1.34 6.64 18.18
C SER A 258 -1.90 8.06 18.04
N LYS A 259 -1.42 8.82 17.07
CA LYS A 259 -1.91 10.18 16.79
C LYS A 259 -3.37 10.17 16.35
N ILE A 260 -3.74 9.28 15.42
CA ILE A 260 -5.13 9.13 14.95
C ILE A 260 -6.08 8.84 16.12
N ILE A 261 -5.69 7.91 16.99
CA ILE A 261 -6.51 7.50 18.13
C ILE A 261 -6.63 8.64 19.15
N ASN A 262 -5.53 9.35 19.46
CA ASN A 262 -5.58 10.49 20.37
C ASN A 262 -6.46 11.62 19.82
N ASP A 263 -6.35 11.95 18.53
CA ASP A 263 -7.18 12.98 17.91
C ASP A 263 -8.68 12.60 17.93
N LEU A 264 -8.97 11.30 17.80
CA LEU A 264 -10.33 10.78 17.92
C LEU A 264 -10.83 10.83 19.37
N ILE A 265 -10.00 10.45 20.34
CA ILE A 265 -10.30 10.57 21.77
C ILE A 265 -10.62 12.03 22.13
N GLU A 266 -9.75 12.96 21.78
CA GLU A 266 -9.94 14.39 22.07
C GLU A 266 -11.25 14.93 21.48
N ARG A 267 -11.54 14.58 20.22
CA ARG A 267 -12.79 14.93 19.55
C ARG A 267 -14.01 14.35 20.26
N ASN A 268 -13.94 13.07 20.65
CA ASN A 268 -15.04 12.37 21.30
C ASN A 268 -15.29 12.93 22.70
N ILE A 269 -14.25 13.17 23.51
CA ILE A 269 -14.37 13.84 24.81
C ILE A 269 -15.04 15.21 24.66
N ALA A 270 -14.59 16.03 23.70
CA ALA A 270 -15.16 17.35 23.46
C ALA A 270 -16.66 17.28 23.08
N SER A 271 -17.10 16.14 22.55
CA SER A 271 -18.48 15.87 22.15
C SER A 271 -19.27 15.06 23.19
N GLY A 272 -18.68 14.76 24.36
CA GLY A 272 -19.32 13.93 25.40
C GLY A 272 -19.50 12.45 25.00
N LEU A 273 -18.73 11.96 24.04
CA LEU A 273 -18.80 10.60 23.50
C LEU A 273 -17.73 9.68 24.10
N ILE A 274 -18.05 8.40 24.20
CA ILE A 274 -17.14 7.32 24.59
C ILE A 274 -16.47 6.76 23.33
N THR A 275 -15.17 6.47 23.41
CA THR A 275 -14.45 5.76 22.35
C THR A 275 -14.31 4.29 22.72
N LYS A 276 -14.68 3.38 21.84
CA LYS A 276 -14.63 1.92 22.06
C LYS A 276 -13.80 1.23 20.98
N LEU A 277 -13.13 0.14 21.32
CA LEU A 277 -12.46 -0.73 20.36
C LEU A 277 -12.43 -2.19 20.81
N GLY A 278 -12.15 -3.09 19.87
CA GLY A 278 -11.81 -4.49 20.13
C GLY A 278 -10.36 -4.78 19.75
N VAL A 279 -9.69 -5.63 20.51
CA VAL A 279 -8.32 -6.08 20.19
C VAL A 279 -8.18 -7.58 20.41
N PHE A 280 -7.61 -8.30 19.43
CA PHE A 280 -7.30 -9.72 19.59
C PHE A 280 -6.43 -9.95 20.83
N LYS A 281 -6.73 -10.98 21.63
CA LYS A 281 -5.91 -11.34 22.81
C LYS A 281 -4.46 -11.64 22.43
N ILE A 282 -4.23 -12.20 21.24
CA ILE A 282 -2.89 -12.48 20.70
C ILE A 282 -2.15 -11.21 20.23
N ASN A 283 -2.85 -10.09 19.99
CA ASN A 283 -2.25 -8.84 19.55
C ASN A 283 -1.81 -7.98 20.76
N THR A 284 -0.83 -8.51 21.48
CA THR A 284 -0.30 -7.89 22.71
C THR A 284 0.32 -6.52 22.47
N ARG A 285 0.84 -6.25 21.27
CA ARG A 285 1.37 -4.93 20.89
C ARG A 285 0.27 -3.87 20.80
N ALA A 286 -0.83 -4.17 20.10
CA ALA A 286 -1.95 -3.24 20.00
C ALA A 286 -2.61 -3.01 21.37
N LYS A 287 -2.77 -4.08 22.17
CA LYS A 287 -3.28 -3.96 23.54
C LYS A 287 -2.45 -2.99 24.39
N LYS A 288 -1.12 -3.16 24.41
CA LYS A 288 -0.21 -2.26 25.14
C LYS A 288 -0.30 -0.81 24.66
N LEU A 289 -0.44 -0.61 23.34
CA LEU A 289 -0.68 0.73 22.79
C LEU A 289 -1.97 1.31 23.36
N TYR A 290 -3.09 0.61 23.27
CA TYR A 290 -4.38 1.13 23.75
C TYR A 290 -4.36 1.42 25.26
N GLU A 291 -3.75 0.55 26.08
CA GLU A 291 -3.54 0.81 27.50
C GLU A 291 -2.70 2.06 27.76
N SER A 292 -1.63 2.27 26.98
CA SER A 292 -0.79 3.47 27.09
C SER A 292 -1.49 4.76 26.68
N LEU A 293 -2.53 4.66 25.84
CA LEU A 293 -3.41 5.76 25.47
C LEU A 293 -4.55 5.97 26.47
N GLY A 294 -4.61 5.17 27.55
CA GLY A 294 -5.59 5.30 28.63
C GLY A 294 -6.89 4.51 28.43
N PHE A 295 -6.97 3.63 27.43
CA PHE A 295 -8.12 2.72 27.33
C PHE A 295 -8.12 1.71 28.48
N GLN A 296 -9.32 1.40 28.97
CA GLN A 296 -9.55 0.38 30.00
C GLN A 296 -10.33 -0.80 29.42
N ILE A 297 -10.07 -2.00 29.92
CA ILE A 297 -10.82 -3.20 29.52
C ILE A 297 -12.23 -3.12 30.14
N GLN A 298 -13.25 -3.12 29.29
CA GLN A 298 -14.65 -3.18 29.70
C GLN A 298 -15.14 -4.63 29.84
N SER A 299 -14.74 -5.48 28.90
CA SER A 299 -15.12 -6.89 28.85
C SER A 299 -14.16 -7.68 27.96
N GLU A 300 -14.34 -8.99 27.90
CA GLU A 300 -13.60 -9.86 26.99
C GLU A 300 -14.49 -10.95 26.39
N THR A 301 -14.13 -11.39 25.20
CA THR A 301 -14.66 -12.60 24.56
C THR A 301 -13.59 -13.69 24.59
N GLU A 302 -13.84 -14.82 23.94
CA GLU A 302 -12.81 -15.85 23.76
C GLU A 302 -11.57 -15.29 23.02
N THR A 303 -11.78 -14.41 22.03
CA THR A 303 -10.72 -13.98 21.11
C THR A 303 -10.31 -12.52 21.26
N HIS A 304 -11.11 -11.67 21.92
CA HIS A 304 -10.86 -10.23 22.02
C HIS A 304 -10.93 -9.69 23.44
N PHE A 305 -10.17 -8.63 23.72
CA PHE A 305 -10.51 -7.66 24.76
C PHE A 305 -11.33 -6.54 24.14
N VAL A 306 -12.41 -6.12 24.82
CA VAL A 306 -13.19 -4.92 24.49
C VAL A 306 -12.73 -3.81 25.42
N MET A 307 -12.31 -2.70 24.84
CA MET A 307 -11.72 -1.59 25.59
C MET A 307 -12.46 -0.27 25.31
N ILE A 308 -12.55 0.58 26.33
CA ILE A 308 -13.21 1.89 26.26
C ILE A 308 -12.30 3.00 26.77
N TYR A 309 -12.48 4.20 26.23
CA TYR A 309 -11.91 5.45 26.71
C TYR A 309 -13.04 6.47 26.86
N GLY A 310 -13.08 7.13 28.03
CA GLY A 310 -14.19 7.99 28.42
C GLY A 310 -15.37 7.18 28.97
N GLY A 311 -16.11 7.74 29.92
CA GLY A 311 -17.32 7.10 30.46
C GLY A 311 -17.16 6.29 31.76
N ILE A 312 -16.20 6.63 32.63
CA ILE A 312 -16.36 6.41 34.07
C ILE A 312 -16.29 7.76 34.75
N ASN A 313 -17.46 8.32 35.05
CA ASN A 313 -17.57 9.21 36.19
C ASN A 313 -17.23 8.37 37.43
N ASP A 314 -16.03 8.56 38.00
CA ASP A 314 -15.74 8.24 39.41
C ASP A 314 -16.48 9.23 40.33
N SER A 315 -17.78 9.42 40.09
CA SER A 315 -18.71 9.93 41.08
C SER A 315 -19.50 8.73 41.57
N LEU A 316 -18.90 7.95 42.46
CA LEU A 316 -19.51 7.21 43.59
C LEU A 316 -18.46 6.30 44.26
N THR A 317 -17.55 6.92 45.00
CA THR A 317 -17.06 6.36 46.27
C THR A 317 -16.93 7.52 47.25
N VAL A 318 -18.04 7.75 47.96
CA VAL A 318 -18.06 8.44 49.26
C VAL A 318 -17.38 7.53 50.27
#